data_AF-A0A167RJ16-F1
#
_entry.id   AF-A0A167RJ16-F1
#
_cell.length_a   1.000
_cell.length_b   1.000
_cell.length_c   1.000
_cell.angle_alpha   90.00
_cell.angle_beta   90.00
_cell.angle_gamma   90.00
#
_symmetry.space_group_name_H-M   'P 1'
#
loop_
_entity.id
_entity.type
_entity.pdbx_description
1 polymer ?
#
loop_
_entity_poly.entity_id
_entity_poly.type
_entity_poly.pdbx_seq_one_letter_code
_entity_poly.pdbx_strand_id
1 'polypeptide(L)'
;MSTSSNENTIFDFEVRKDEIDLAKSVPKLKGASNWRMWETQMFMMLRFNNPVYVQLIRDEIKMPPPPRLPSTQIHLVAVSEPCFSKRLRATKKSKLTLLQRLLKLAPSKLSLQIWSYASTAVMAKRSGKGLEKWEKANNRAFLQFVSTLEPHISSSLYDIINVRVAYLALRDLHWNPSRHATYLRFKKLVNLRYKRGDPHTFVARFKNVLGNYTAFVGDMAPLQELCHFKRAVVGNPRCRFFILNLTINEEDPDLMGQVYRDFVTAVRLHQMFSKPR
;
A
#
# COMPACT_ATOMS: atom_id res chain seq x y z
N MET A 1 23.14 7.04 -13.96
CA MET A 1 22.03 8.02 -13.85
C MET A 1 21.43 7.91 -12.47
N SER A 2 21.59 8.94 -11.66
CA SER A 2 21.14 8.95 -10.26
C SER A 2 19.62 9.18 -10.23
N THR A 3 18.86 8.14 -9.88
CA THR A 3 17.44 8.29 -9.55
C THR A 3 17.34 9.03 -8.22
N SER A 4 16.98 10.31 -8.24
CA SER A 4 16.55 11.01 -7.03
C SER A 4 15.35 10.26 -6.47
N SER A 5 15.52 9.58 -5.33
CA SER A 5 14.38 9.18 -4.53
C SER A 5 13.65 10.46 -4.12
N ASN A 6 12.48 10.71 -4.70
CA ASN A 6 11.54 11.66 -4.13
C ASN A 6 11.05 11.04 -2.81
N GLU A 7 11.87 11.18 -1.76
CA GLU A 7 11.50 10.84 -0.40
C GLU A 7 10.43 11.83 0.06
N ASN A 8 9.17 11.49 -0.18
CA ASN A 8 8.07 12.25 0.40
C ASN A 8 8.20 12.17 1.92
N THR A 9 8.29 13.32 2.59
CA THR A 9 8.30 13.36 4.04
C THR A 9 6.87 13.49 4.56
N ILE A 10 6.61 13.05 5.79
CA ILE A 10 5.27 13.25 6.39
C ILE A 10 4.90 14.73 6.53
N PHE A 11 5.91 15.62 6.51
CA PHE A 11 5.71 17.06 6.56
C PHE A 11 5.15 17.62 5.26
N ASP A 12 5.27 16.91 4.14
CA ASP A 12 4.73 17.28 2.84
C ASP A 12 3.32 16.70 2.61
N PHE A 13 2.80 15.95 3.59
CA PHE A 13 1.46 15.37 3.49
C PHE A 13 0.39 16.46 3.41
N GLU A 14 -0.42 16.37 2.36
CA GLU A 14 -1.66 17.10 2.13
C GLU A 14 -2.71 16.15 1.54
N VAL A 15 -3.97 16.37 1.93
CA VAL A 15 -5.10 15.59 1.39
C VAL A 15 -5.49 16.20 0.05
N ARG A 16 -5.45 15.38 -0.99
CA ARG A 16 -5.90 15.76 -2.33
C ARG A 16 -7.43 15.80 -2.38
N LYS A 17 -7.99 16.77 -3.11
CA LYS A 17 -9.44 16.92 -3.26
C LYS A 17 -10.02 15.92 -4.28
N ASP A 18 -9.17 15.41 -5.15
CA ASP A 18 -9.43 14.53 -6.29
C ASP A 18 -9.06 13.06 -6.00
N GLU A 19 -9.01 12.66 -4.73
CA GLU A 19 -8.79 11.26 -4.36
C GLU A 19 -9.90 10.35 -4.92
N ILE A 20 -9.49 9.27 -5.58
CA ILE A 20 -10.37 8.25 -6.11
C ILE A 20 -10.96 7.44 -4.95
N ASP A 21 -12.25 7.12 -5.06
CA ASP A 21 -12.93 6.22 -4.14
C ASP A 21 -12.48 4.77 -4.34
N LEU A 22 -11.60 4.30 -3.44
CA LEU A 22 -11.08 2.93 -3.48
C LEU A 22 -12.18 1.86 -3.38
N ALA A 23 -13.32 2.15 -2.75
CA ALA A 23 -14.41 1.17 -2.63
C ALA A 23 -15.02 0.80 -3.99
N LYS A 24 -14.92 1.72 -4.97
CA LYS A 24 -15.41 1.50 -6.35
C LYS A 24 -14.33 0.94 -7.27
N SER A 25 -13.06 1.25 -7.00
CA SER A 25 -11.94 0.90 -7.88
C SER A 25 -11.21 -0.38 -7.50
N VAL A 26 -11.28 -0.80 -6.23
CA VAL A 26 -10.61 -2.00 -5.72
C VAL A 26 -11.65 -3.10 -5.46
N PRO A 27 -11.46 -4.32 -5.99
CA PRO A 27 -12.39 -5.43 -5.70
C PRO A 27 -12.33 -5.77 -4.22
N LYS A 28 -13.48 -5.95 -3.56
CA LYS A 28 -13.52 -6.23 -2.12
C LYS A 28 -12.67 -7.45 -1.71
N LEU A 29 -11.89 -7.33 -0.62
CA LEU A 29 -11.16 -8.48 -0.06
C LEU A 29 -12.17 -9.51 0.48
N LYS A 30 -12.04 -10.77 0.03
CA LYS A 30 -12.86 -11.93 0.44
C LYS A 30 -12.06 -12.94 1.26
N GLY A 31 -10.84 -12.60 1.61
CA GLY A 31 -9.86 -13.46 2.26
C GLY A 31 -8.81 -14.02 1.30
N ALA A 32 -8.25 -15.20 1.63
CA ALA A 32 -7.09 -15.77 0.94
C ALA A 32 -7.29 -15.99 -0.58
N SER A 33 -8.53 -16.15 -1.02
CA SER A 33 -8.87 -16.51 -2.40
C SER A 33 -8.61 -15.41 -3.43
N ASN A 34 -8.66 -14.14 -3.01
CA ASN A 34 -8.41 -12.98 -3.87
C ASN A 34 -7.38 -11.99 -3.27
N TRP A 35 -6.70 -12.38 -2.18
CA TRP A 35 -5.70 -11.56 -1.49
C TRP A 35 -4.75 -10.85 -2.45
N ARG A 36 -4.12 -11.58 -3.39
CA ARG A 36 -3.07 -11.00 -4.24
C ARG A 36 -3.60 -9.95 -5.21
N MET A 37 -4.72 -10.24 -5.86
CA MET A 37 -5.40 -9.31 -6.76
C MET A 37 -5.81 -8.05 -5.99
N TRP A 38 -6.41 -8.25 -4.81
CA TRP A 38 -6.81 -7.16 -3.93
C TRP A 38 -5.62 -6.32 -3.48
N GLU A 39 -4.57 -6.94 -2.95
CA GLU A 39 -3.36 -6.29 -2.44
C GLU A 39 -2.70 -5.43 -3.52
N THR A 40 -2.56 -5.99 -4.73
CA THR A 40 -1.97 -5.29 -5.88
C THR A 40 -2.78 -4.05 -6.26
N GLN A 41 -4.11 -4.20 -6.41
CA GLN A 41 -5.00 -3.10 -6.78
C GLN A 41 -5.09 -2.05 -5.66
N MET A 42 -5.16 -2.48 -4.41
CA MET A 42 -5.19 -1.62 -3.22
C MET A 42 -3.93 -0.76 -3.14
N PHE A 43 -2.73 -1.35 -3.27
CA PHE A 43 -1.49 -0.58 -3.26
C PHE A 43 -1.37 0.38 -4.45
N MET A 44 -1.82 -0.04 -5.63
CA MET A 44 -1.81 0.81 -6.82
C MET A 44 -2.70 2.05 -6.62
N MET A 45 -3.93 1.85 -6.14
CA MET A 45 -4.89 2.94 -5.93
C MET A 45 -4.51 3.85 -4.76
N LEU A 46 -4.01 3.29 -3.65
CA LEU A 46 -3.48 4.11 -2.55
C LEU A 46 -2.32 4.98 -3.02
N ARG A 47 -1.37 4.40 -3.79
CA ARG A 47 -0.23 5.15 -4.33
C ARG A 47 -0.67 6.26 -5.27
N PHE A 48 -1.68 5.99 -6.10
CA PHE A 48 -2.25 6.98 -7.01
C PHE A 48 -2.85 8.17 -6.24
N ASN A 49 -3.62 7.90 -5.19
CA ASN A 49 -4.21 8.94 -4.34
C ASN A 49 -3.13 9.74 -3.59
N ASN A 50 -2.28 9.05 -2.85
CA ASN A 50 -1.14 9.67 -2.18
C ASN A 50 -0.03 8.62 -1.90
N PRO A 51 1.20 8.83 -2.37
CA PRO A 51 2.31 7.89 -2.13
C PRO A 51 2.58 7.66 -0.64
N VAL A 52 2.33 8.65 0.24
CA VAL A 52 2.50 8.54 1.70
C VAL A 52 1.70 7.38 2.28
N TYR A 53 0.53 7.05 1.73
CA TYR A 53 -0.31 5.95 2.24
C TYR A 53 0.39 4.60 2.11
N VAL A 54 1.06 4.35 0.97
CA VAL A 54 1.82 3.13 0.76
C VAL A 54 3.07 3.11 1.65
N GLN A 55 3.73 4.26 1.81
CA GLN A 55 4.89 4.39 2.68
C GLN A 55 4.57 4.12 4.15
N LEU A 56 3.39 4.52 4.63
CA LEU A 56 2.90 4.20 5.98
C LEU A 56 2.71 2.69 6.15
N ILE A 57 2.07 2.02 5.19
CA ILE A 57 1.85 0.56 5.24
C ILE A 57 3.18 -0.20 5.22
N ARG A 58 4.16 0.27 4.45
CA ARG A 58 5.49 -0.35 4.30
C ARG A 58 6.47 -0.03 5.43
N ASP A 59 6.07 0.76 6.43
CA ASP A 59 6.94 1.24 7.52
C ASP A 59 8.08 2.19 7.07
N GLU A 60 7.93 2.81 5.89
CA GLU A 60 8.91 3.76 5.35
C GLU A 60 8.79 5.13 6.05
N ILE A 61 7.58 5.50 6.49
CA ILE A 61 7.32 6.71 7.29
C ILE A 61 6.92 6.30 8.71
N LYS A 62 7.82 6.50 9.65
CA LYS A 62 7.59 6.21 11.07
C LYS A 62 6.85 7.35 11.75
N MET A 63 6.09 7.00 12.79
CA MET A 63 5.50 7.98 13.70
C MET A 63 6.63 8.83 14.30
N PRO A 64 6.54 10.18 14.26
CA PRO A 64 7.55 11.03 14.87
C PRO A 64 7.69 10.73 16.36
N PRO A 65 8.93 10.58 16.88
CA PRO A 65 9.11 10.31 18.29
C PRO A 65 8.63 11.51 19.13
N PRO A 66 8.10 11.26 20.34
CA PRO A 66 7.74 12.35 21.25
C PRO A 66 8.97 13.23 21.52
N PRO A 67 8.80 14.54 21.67
CA PRO A 67 9.91 15.45 21.91
C PRO A 67 10.64 15.04 23.21
N ARG A 68 11.92 14.70 23.10
CA ARG A 68 12.77 14.44 24.27
C ARG A 68 13.03 15.76 24.98
N LEU A 69 12.32 16.02 26.07
CA LEU A 69 12.66 17.12 26.96
C LEU A 69 13.95 16.75 27.71
N PRO A 70 15.00 17.58 27.68
CA PRO A 70 16.17 17.40 28.53
C PRO A 70 15.73 17.40 30.00
N SER A 71 16.16 16.42 30.79
CA SER A 71 15.77 16.25 32.20
C SER A 71 16.02 17.48 33.08
N THR A 72 16.99 18.32 32.71
CA THR A 72 17.27 19.61 33.35
C THR A 72 16.22 20.71 33.12
N GLN A 73 15.26 20.52 32.20
CA GLN A 73 14.23 21.53 31.88
C GLN A 73 12.90 21.32 32.63
N ILE A 74 12.69 20.18 33.27
CA ILE A 74 11.47 19.91 34.07
C ILE A 74 11.36 20.92 35.22
N HIS A 75 12.49 21.34 35.81
CA HIS A 75 12.53 22.34 36.88
C HIS A 75 12.26 23.79 36.41
N LEU A 76 12.48 24.13 35.13
CA LEU A 76 12.31 25.50 34.65
C LEU A 76 10.89 25.79 34.14
N VAL A 77 10.18 24.77 33.63
CA VAL A 77 8.79 24.93 33.20
C VAL A 77 7.88 25.13 34.42
N ALA A 78 8.12 24.39 35.51
CA ALA A 78 7.33 24.49 36.75
C ALA A 78 7.44 25.83 37.49
N VAL A 79 8.51 26.62 37.25
CA VAL A 79 8.72 27.93 37.91
C VAL A 79 8.12 29.10 37.09
N SER A 80 7.66 28.83 35.86
CA SER A 80 7.24 29.89 34.91
C SER A 80 5.73 30.20 34.88
N GLU A 81 4.89 29.38 35.52
CA GLU A 81 3.49 29.71 35.83
C GLU A 81 3.41 29.91 37.36
N PRO A 82 3.24 31.13 37.93
CA PRO A 82 2.25 32.16 37.59
C PRO A 82 2.81 33.60 37.55
N CYS A 83 4.13 33.81 37.57
CA CYS A 83 4.72 35.16 37.66
C CYS A 83 4.78 35.92 36.33
N PHE A 84 4.70 35.25 35.17
CA PHE A 84 4.76 35.92 33.86
C PHE A 84 3.40 36.36 33.29
N SER A 85 2.29 35.82 33.81
CA SER A 85 0.94 36.08 33.26
C SER A 85 0.29 37.36 33.80
N LYS A 86 0.81 37.98 34.88
CA LYS A 86 0.21 39.19 35.47
C LYS A 86 0.59 40.52 34.81
N ARG A 87 1.50 40.58 33.82
CA ARG A 87 1.97 41.86 33.25
C ARG A 87 1.84 42.07 31.74
N LEU A 88 1.16 41.21 30.98
CA LEU A 88 1.08 41.38 29.52
C LEU A 88 -0.35 41.30 28.97
N ARG A 89 -1.19 42.27 29.34
CA ARG A 89 -2.21 42.81 28.43
C ARG A 89 -1.51 43.67 27.37
N ALA A 90 -0.81 43.05 26.44
CA ALA A 90 -0.19 43.76 25.33
C ALA A 90 -0.31 42.95 24.04
N THR A 91 -0.68 43.64 22.96
CA THR A 91 -0.94 43.08 21.63
C THR A 91 0.31 42.40 21.04
N LYS A 92 0.12 41.45 20.11
CA LYS A 92 1.18 40.63 19.48
C LYS A 92 2.40 41.44 19.00
N LYS A 93 2.20 42.69 18.55
CA LYS A 93 3.25 43.60 18.08
C LYS A 93 4.19 44.05 19.22
N SER A 94 3.66 44.25 20.44
CA SER A 94 4.41 44.71 21.62
C SER A 94 5.34 43.63 22.20
N LYS A 95 4.97 42.35 22.13
CA LYS A 95 5.81 41.25 22.62
C LYS A 95 7.10 41.07 21.79
N LEU A 96 7.03 41.29 20.47
CA LEU A 96 8.18 41.18 19.57
C LEU A 96 9.19 42.31 19.81
N THR A 97 8.72 43.55 20.02
CA THR A 97 9.57 44.72 20.32
C THR A 97 10.23 44.63 21.69
N LEU A 98 9.56 44.01 22.67
CA LEU A 98 10.07 43.82 24.03
C LEU A 98 11.13 42.70 24.07
N LEU A 99 10.94 41.61 23.32
CA LEU A 99 11.97 40.59 23.11
C LEU A 99 13.20 41.14 22.37
N GLN A 100 13.02 41.97 21.35
CA GLN A 100 14.13 42.63 20.65
C GLN A 100 14.91 43.63 21.52
N ARG A 101 14.24 44.33 22.44
CA ARG A 101 14.91 45.21 23.42
C ARG A 101 15.67 44.44 24.50
N LEU A 102 15.12 43.32 24.98
CA LEU A 102 15.79 42.47 25.98
C LEU A 102 17.02 41.74 25.40
N LEU A 103 17.00 41.37 24.12
CA LEU A 103 18.16 40.79 23.44
C LEU A 103 19.36 41.75 23.36
N LYS A 104 19.11 43.07 23.36
CA LYS A 104 20.17 44.10 23.34
C LYS A 104 20.83 44.36 24.69
N LEU A 105 20.23 43.92 25.81
CA LEU A 105 20.65 44.32 27.16
C LEU A 105 21.48 43.25 27.90
N ALA A 106 21.59 42.01 27.42
CA ALA A 106 22.39 40.95 28.07
C ALA A 106 22.87 39.88 27.06
N PRO A 107 24.06 40.01 26.46
CA PRO A 107 24.39 39.28 25.24
C PRO A 107 24.78 37.80 25.40
N SER A 108 25.15 37.29 26.59
CA SER A 108 25.83 35.98 26.68
C SER A 108 25.06 34.85 27.37
N LYS A 109 24.41 35.06 28.52
CA LYS A 109 23.66 33.99 29.22
C LYS A 109 22.16 33.98 28.93
N LEU A 110 21.53 35.16 28.87
CA LEU A 110 20.10 35.28 28.57
C LEU A 110 19.80 34.91 27.12
N SER A 111 20.71 35.23 26.19
CA SER A 111 20.64 34.88 24.77
C SER A 111 20.68 33.36 24.54
N LEU A 112 21.57 32.64 25.22
CA LEU A 112 21.66 31.18 25.18
C LEU A 112 20.39 30.52 25.74
N GLN A 113 19.83 31.04 26.83
CA GLN A 113 18.60 30.52 27.44
C GLN A 113 17.36 30.78 26.56
N ILE A 114 17.26 31.98 25.96
CA ILE A 114 16.19 32.31 25.01
C ILE A 114 16.30 31.45 23.75
N TRP A 115 17.52 31.25 23.24
CA TRP A 115 17.77 30.41 22.07
C TRP A 115 17.48 28.93 22.34
N SER A 116 17.83 28.41 23.52
CA SER A 116 17.49 27.05 23.90
C SER A 116 15.98 26.87 24.04
N TYR A 117 15.28 27.79 24.70
CA TYR A 117 13.82 27.74 24.83
C TYR A 117 13.11 27.86 23.47
N ALA A 118 13.55 28.79 22.62
CA ALA A 118 13.02 28.94 21.27
C ALA A 118 13.27 27.67 20.44
N SER A 119 14.44 27.05 20.56
CA SER A 119 14.77 25.79 19.88
C SER A 119 13.91 24.63 20.39
N THR A 120 13.74 24.47 21.71
CA THR A 120 12.87 23.42 22.27
C THR A 120 11.41 23.63 21.88
N ALA A 121 10.91 24.87 21.90
CA ALA A 121 9.54 25.20 21.52
C ALA A 121 9.30 24.99 20.02
N VAL A 122 10.27 25.33 19.17
CA VAL A 122 10.24 25.06 17.73
C VAL A 122 10.27 23.54 17.47
N MET A 123 11.11 22.79 18.19
CA MET A 123 11.17 21.33 18.07
C MET A 123 9.88 20.67 18.56
N ALA A 124 9.33 21.08 19.71
CA ALA A 124 8.04 20.59 20.19
C ALA A 124 6.89 20.91 19.23
N LYS A 125 6.89 22.12 18.64
CA LYS A 125 5.91 22.52 17.63
C LYS A 125 6.08 21.76 16.32
N ARG A 126 7.31 21.47 15.90
CA ARG A 126 7.61 20.69 14.69
C ARG A 126 7.26 19.21 14.90
N SER A 127 7.57 18.63 16.05
CA SER A 127 7.16 17.29 16.45
C SER A 127 5.63 17.18 16.54
N GLY A 128 4.94 18.15 17.14
CA GLY A 128 3.48 18.18 17.21
C GLY A 128 2.82 18.27 15.83
N LYS A 129 3.32 19.14 14.95
CA LYS A 129 2.85 19.22 13.55
C LYS A 129 3.13 17.95 12.76
N GLY A 130 4.27 17.30 12.99
CA GLY A 130 4.61 16.03 12.36
C GLY A 130 3.68 14.92 12.81
N LEU A 131 3.38 14.85 14.11
CA LEU A 131 2.45 13.89 14.69
C LEU A 131 1.03 14.07 14.14
N GLU A 132 0.52 15.31 14.13
CA GLU A 132 -0.79 15.64 13.58
C GLU A 132 -0.90 15.25 12.09
N LYS A 133 0.12 15.55 11.29
CA LYS A 133 0.16 15.13 9.88
C LYS A 133 0.24 13.61 9.73
N TRP A 134 1.02 12.93 10.57
CA TRP A 134 1.12 11.48 10.59
C TRP A 134 -0.21 10.82 10.93
N GLU A 135 -0.89 11.27 11.99
CA GLU A 135 -2.21 10.76 12.39
C GLU A 135 -3.25 10.99 11.30
N LYS A 136 -3.27 12.19 10.71
CA LYS A 136 -4.18 12.52 9.61
C LYS A 136 -3.94 11.62 8.39
N ALA A 137 -2.69 11.39 8.02
CA ALA A 137 -2.32 10.50 6.92
C ALA A 137 -2.70 9.04 7.23
N ASN A 138 -2.39 8.55 8.43
CA ASN A 138 -2.73 7.21 8.89
C ASN A 138 -4.25 6.99 8.89
N ASN A 139 -5.03 7.91 9.47
CA ASN A 139 -6.48 7.77 9.55
C ASN A 139 -7.12 7.80 8.16
N ARG A 140 -6.64 8.68 7.27
CA ARG A 140 -7.14 8.74 5.89
C ARG A 140 -6.81 7.47 5.11
N ALA A 141 -5.58 6.98 5.23
CA ALA A 141 -5.14 5.73 4.63
C ALA A 141 -5.93 4.53 5.18
N PHE A 142 -6.16 4.49 6.49
CA PHE A 142 -6.94 3.45 7.16
C PHE A 142 -8.38 3.41 6.68
N LEU A 143 -9.06 4.56 6.57
CA LEU A 143 -10.43 4.62 6.04
C LEU A 143 -10.50 4.15 4.59
N GLN A 144 -9.57 4.59 3.73
CA GLN A 144 -9.51 4.12 2.35
C GLN A 144 -9.22 2.62 2.27
N PHE A 145 -8.31 2.12 3.10
CA PHE A 145 -7.99 0.70 3.21
C PHE A 145 -9.21 -0.14 3.61
N VAL A 146 -9.88 0.23 4.71
CA VAL A 146 -11.08 -0.47 5.23
C VAL A 146 -12.21 -0.44 4.19
N SER A 147 -12.33 0.64 3.42
CA SER A 147 -13.32 0.75 2.35
C SER A 147 -13.15 -0.32 1.25
N THR A 148 -12.01 -1.01 1.19
CA THR A 148 -11.77 -2.12 0.24
C THR A 148 -12.06 -3.51 0.82
N LEU A 149 -12.53 -3.59 2.06
CA LEU A 149 -12.79 -4.85 2.76
C LEU A 149 -14.27 -5.23 2.69
N GLU A 150 -14.58 -6.53 2.72
CA GLU A 150 -15.94 -6.99 3.03
C GLU A 150 -16.28 -6.73 4.51
N PRO A 151 -17.57 -6.52 4.85
CA PRO A 151 -17.97 -6.13 6.21
C PRO A 151 -17.44 -7.05 7.32
N HIS A 152 -17.46 -8.36 7.09
CA HIS A 152 -16.99 -9.37 8.06
C HIS A 152 -15.47 -9.34 8.29
N ILE A 153 -14.68 -8.87 7.32
CA ILE A 153 -13.24 -8.66 7.47
C ILE A 153 -12.97 -7.31 8.13
N SER A 154 -13.76 -6.28 7.77
CA SER A 154 -13.65 -4.98 8.44
C SER A 154 -13.93 -5.09 9.95
N SER A 155 -14.89 -5.92 10.36
CA SER A 155 -15.23 -6.09 11.78
C SER A 155 -14.11 -6.75 12.59
N SER A 156 -13.23 -7.55 11.98
CA SER A 156 -12.08 -8.13 12.70
C SER A 156 -10.98 -7.12 13.03
N LEU A 157 -11.08 -5.90 12.48
CA LEU A 157 -10.13 -4.81 12.70
C LEU A 157 -10.65 -3.74 13.67
N TYR A 158 -11.72 -4.00 14.42
CA TYR A 158 -12.43 -3.01 15.24
C TYR A 158 -11.51 -2.22 16.20
N ASP A 159 -10.52 -2.88 16.81
CA ASP A 159 -9.59 -2.25 17.77
C ASP A 159 -8.32 -1.68 17.11
N ILE A 160 -8.17 -1.80 15.80
CA ILE A 160 -6.96 -1.40 15.08
C ILE A 160 -7.18 -0.05 14.40
N ILE A 161 -6.42 0.95 14.83
CA ILE A 161 -6.47 2.32 14.27
C ILE A 161 -5.31 2.62 13.32
N ASN A 162 -4.27 1.79 13.30
CA ASN A 162 -3.08 1.98 12.49
C ASN A 162 -3.17 1.16 11.19
N VAL A 163 -3.04 1.82 10.04
CA VAL A 163 -3.20 1.18 8.71
C VAL A 163 -2.20 0.06 8.45
N ARG A 164 -0.96 0.20 8.95
CA ARG A 164 0.06 -0.84 8.83
C ARG A 164 -0.27 -2.04 9.68
N VAL A 165 -0.66 -1.82 10.94
CA VAL A 165 -1.04 -2.90 11.85
C VAL A 165 -2.23 -3.68 11.27
N ALA A 166 -3.21 -2.97 10.70
CA ALA A 166 -4.35 -3.60 10.03
C ALA A 166 -3.93 -4.44 8.83
N TYR A 167 -3.07 -3.91 7.96
CA TYR A 167 -2.53 -4.65 6.82
C TYR A 167 -1.78 -5.91 7.25
N LEU A 168 -0.90 -5.81 8.28
CA LEU A 168 -0.16 -6.97 8.79
C LEU A 168 -1.08 -8.01 9.41
N ALA A 169 -2.08 -7.61 10.19
CA ALA A 169 -3.05 -8.54 10.77
C ALA A 169 -3.84 -9.30 9.69
N LEU A 170 -4.31 -8.60 8.66
CA LEU A 170 -4.99 -9.25 7.54
C LEU A 170 -4.04 -10.14 6.73
N ARG A 171 -2.77 -9.73 6.58
CA ARG A 171 -1.75 -10.52 5.91
C ARG A 171 -1.53 -11.81 6.68
N ASP A 172 -1.27 -11.77 7.98
CA ASP A 172 -1.07 -12.97 8.78
C ASP A 172 -2.29 -13.91 8.73
N LEU A 173 -3.50 -13.34 8.72
CA LEU A 173 -4.75 -14.11 8.67
C LEU A 173 -5.02 -14.77 7.30
N HIS A 174 -4.78 -14.06 6.20
CA HIS A 174 -5.20 -14.49 4.86
C HIS A 174 -4.03 -14.92 3.95
N TRP A 175 -2.83 -14.43 4.21
CA TRP A 175 -1.58 -14.84 3.56
C TRP A 175 -0.97 -16.01 4.33
N ASN A 176 -1.64 -17.17 4.36
CA ASN A 176 -1.12 -18.38 5.00
C ASN A 176 -0.05 -19.06 4.10
N PRO A 177 1.25 -19.06 4.47
CA PRO A 177 2.33 -19.65 3.67
C PRO A 177 2.57 -21.13 4.01
N SER A 178 1.70 -21.77 4.82
CA SER A 178 1.88 -23.17 5.19
C SER A 178 1.97 -24.07 3.96
N ARG A 179 2.74 -25.16 4.10
CA ARG A 179 2.90 -26.19 3.05
C ARG A 179 1.54 -26.73 2.59
N HIS A 180 0.59 -26.89 3.52
CA HIS A 180 -0.76 -27.34 3.20
C HIS A 180 -1.52 -26.32 2.32
N ALA A 181 -1.49 -25.03 2.68
CA ALA A 181 -2.12 -23.99 1.88
C ALA A 181 -1.46 -23.85 0.49
N THR A 182 -0.13 -23.94 0.41
CA THR A 182 0.61 -23.96 -0.87
C THR A 182 0.23 -25.17 -1.72
N TYR A 183 0.09 -26.36 -1.11
CA TYR A 183 -0.39 -27.54 -1.80
C TYR A 183 -1.83 -27.38 -2.34
N LEU A 184 -2.74 -26.76 -1.57
CA LEU A 184 -4.09 -26.46 -2.05
C LEU A 184 -4.09 -25.49 -3.25
N ARG A 185 -3.20 -24.50 -3.26
CA ARG A 185 -3.00 -23.59 -4.41
C ARG A 185 -2.49 -24.33 -5.64
N PHE A 186 -1.49 -25.19 -5.46
CA PHE A 186 -1.01 -26.07 -6.52
C PHE A 186 -2.13 -26.98 -7.06
N LYS A 187 -2.90 -27.62 -6.15
CA LYS A 187 -4.05 -28.45 -6.50
C LYS A 187 -5.09 -27.69 -7.32
N LYS A 188 -5.33 -26.40 -7.01
CA LYS A 188 -6.23 -25.54 -7.78
C LYS A 188 -5.68 -25.24 -9.19
N LEU A 189 -4.38 -24.98 -9.31
CA LEU A 189 -3.70 -24.77 -10.60
C LEU A 189 -3.81 -26.01 -11.49
N VAL A 190 -3.39 -27.18 -11.00
CA VAL A 190 -3.35 -28.42 -11.80
C VAL A 190 -4.72 -28.99 -12.16
N ASN A 191 -5.78 -28.60 -11.43
CA ASN A 191 -7.17 -28.97 -11.69
C ASN A 191 -7.95 -27.93 -12.47
N LEU A 192 -7.36 -26.77 -12.76
CA LEU A 192 -8.01 -25.76 -13.58
C LEU A 192 -8.22 -26.31 -14.99
N ARG A 193 -9.45 -26.22 -15.51
CA ARG A 193 -9.80 -26.68 -16.85
C ARG A 193 -10.59 -25.63 -17.61
N TYR A 194 -10.30 -25.49 -18.89
CA TYR A 194 -11.15 -24.75 -19.82
C TYR A 194 -12.28 -25.66 -20.32
N LYS A 195 -13.53 -25.31 -20.03
CA LYS A 195 -14.71 -26.10 -20.43
C LYS A 195 -15.48 -25.43 -21.57
N ARG A 196 -15.95 -24.21 -21.35
CA ARG A 196 -16.72 -23.39 -22.31
C ARG A 196 -16.64 -21.92 -21.89
N GLY A 197 -17.04 -21.02 -22.78
CA GLY A 197 -17.18 -19.59 -22.50
C GLY A 197 -16.16 -18.76 -23.29
N ASP A 198 -15.92 -17.55 -22.80
CA ASP A 198 -14.97 -16.62 -23.39
C ASP A 198 -13.52 -17.03 -23.04
N PRO A 199 -12.64 -17.22 -24.05
CA PRO A 199 -11.26 -17.61 -23.82
C PRO A 199 -10.43 -16.54 -23.10
N HIS A 200 -10.73 -15.24 -23.25
CA HIS A 200 -10.02 -14.19 -22.50
C HIS A 200 -10.27 -14.31 -21.00
N THR A 201 -11.54 -14.49 -20.62
CA THR A 201 -11.93 -14.71 -19.23
C THR A 201 -11.23 -15.94 -18.64
N PHE A 202 -11.06 -17.00 -19.43
CA PHE A 202 -10.29 -18.16 -19.01
C PHE A 202 -8.81 -17.84 -18.80
N VAL A 203 -8.15 -17.15 -19.74
CA VAL A 203 -6.74 -16.75 -19.60
C VAL A 203 -6.52 -15.88 -18.38
N ALA A 204 -7.39 -14.88 -18.15
CA ALA A 204 -7.33 -14.03 -16.96
C ALA A 204 -7.45 -14.85 -15.67
N ARG A 205 -8.37 -15.83 -15.65
CA ARG A 205 -8.53 -16.76 -14.52
C ARG A 205 -7.30 -17.66 -14.33
N PHE A 206 -6.71 -18.16 -15.41
CA PHE A 206 -5.49 -18.97 -15.37
C PHE A 206 -4.33 -18.16 -14.79
N LYS A 207 -4.05 -16.98 -15.33
CA LYS A 207 -3.01 -16.06 -14.84
C LYS A 207 -3.19 -15.73 -13.36
N ASN A 208 -4.42 -15.51 -12.92
CA ASN A 208 -4.73 -15.26 -11.51
C ASN A 208 -4.40 -16.50 -10.64
N VAL A 209 -4.84 -17.70 -11.04
CA VAL A 209 -4.55 -18.93 -10.28
C VAL A 209 -3.04 -19.22 -10.24
N LEU A 210 -2.34 -19.03 -11.35
CA LEU A 210 -0.89 -19.17 -11.42
C LEU A 210 -0.17 -18.17 -10.52
N GLY A 211 -0.51 -16.88 -10.63
CA GLY A 211 0.07 -15.82 -9.81
C GLY A 211 -0.16 -16.04 -8.31
N ASN A 212 -1.30 -16.61 -7.93
CA ASN A 212 -1.55 -17.01 -6.54
C ASN A 212 -0.63 -18.15 -6.07
N TYR A 213 -0.19 -19.04 -6.96
CA TYR A 213 0.73 -20.12 -6.62
C TYR A 213 2.19 -19.64 -6.60
N THR A 214 2.65 -18.97 -7.66
CA THR A 214 4.04 -18.50 -7.80
C THR A 214 4.42 -17.48 -6.73
N ALA A 215 3.48 -16.72 -6.19
CA ALA A 215 3.77 -15.81 -5.09
C ALA A 215 4.21 -16.51 -3.78
N PHE A 216 4.06 -17.84 -3.67
CA PHE A 216 4.56 -18.62 -2.52
C PHE A 216 5.78 -19.49 -2.86
N VAL A 217 5.92 -19.91 -4.12
CA VAL A 217 7.00 -20.83 -4.55
C VAL A 217 8.11 -20.14 -5.34
N GLY A 218 7.95 -18.86 -5.67
CA GLY A 218 8.83 -18.11 -6.57
C GLY A 218 8.32 -18.12 -8.00
N ASP A 219 9.03 -17.38 -8.85
CA ASP A 219 8.71 -17.26 -10.27
C ASP A 219 8.82 -18.61 -10.98
N MET A 220 7.89 -18.86 -11.90
CA MET A 220 7.83 -20.09 -12.68
C MET A 220 8.48 -19.86 -14.04
N ALA A 221 9.27 -20.83 -14.51
CA ALA A 221 9.85 -20.74 -15.84
C ALA A 221 8.75 -20.78 -16.92
N PRO A 222 8.89 -20.04 -18.04
CA PRO A 222 7.87 -19.98 -19.10
C PRO A 222 7.43 -21.37 -19.62
N LEU A 223 8.35 -22.32 -19.75
CA LEU A 223 8.04 -23.69 -20.18
C LEU A 223 7.21 -24.48 -19.15
N GLN A 224 7.40 -24.23 -17.85
CA GLN A 224 6.58 -24.83 -16.81
C GLN A 224 5.16 -24.26 -16.83
N GLU A 225 5.04 -22.94 -17.00
CA GLU A 225 3.76 -22.26 -17.18
C GLU A 225 3.00 -22.80 -18.39
N LEU A 226 3.70 -22.99 -19.52
CA LEU A 226 3.16 -23.59 -20.73
C LEU A 226 2.64 -25.02 -20.49
N CYS A 227 3.39 -25.85 -19.79
CA CYS A 227 2.97 -27.21 -19.43
C CYS A 227 1.66 -27.19 -18.63
N HIS A 228 1.55 -26.31 -17.63
CA HIS A 228 0.32 -26.14 -16.85
C HIS A 228 -0.83 -25.61 -17.71
N PHE A 229 -0.57 -24.69 -18.63
CA PHE A 229 -1.59 -24.16 -19.53
C PHE A 229 -2.11 -25.23 -20.50
N LYS A 230 -1.22 -25.98 -21.16
CA LYS A 230 -1.57 -27.13 -22.02
C LYS A 230 -2.42 -28.13 -21.26
N ARG A 231 -2.03 -28.50 -20.04
CA ARG A 231 -2.83 -29.40 -19.18
C ARG A 231 -4.23 -28.83 -18.88
N ALA A 232 -4.36 -27.51 -18.75
CA ALA A 232 -5.64 -26.87 -18.47
C ALA A 232 -6.60 -26.87 -19.68
N VAL A 233 -6.09 -26.97 -20.91
CA VAL A 233 -6.90 -26.88 -22.14
C VAL A 233 -7.00 -28.20 -22.93
N VAL A 234 -6.09 -29.16 -22.73
CA VAL A 234 -6.01 -30.42 -23.52
C VAL A 234 -7.27 -31.27 -23.48
N GLY A 235 -8.00 -31.27 -22.35
CA GLY A 235 -9.24 -32.04 -22.23
C GLY A 235 -10.42 -31.45 -23.01
N ASN A 236 -10.25 -30.31 -23.68
CA ASN A 236 -11.32 -29.64 -24.41
C ASN A 236 -11.17 -29.83 -25.93
N PRO A 237 -12.13 -30.48 -26.61
CA PRO A 237 -12.07 -30.68 -28.06
C PRO A 237 -11.89 -29.40 -28.87
N ARG A 238 -12.46 -28.28 -28.39
CA ARG A 238 -12.35 -26.96 -29.06
C ARG A 238 -10.93 -26.39 -29.07
N CYS A 239 -10.07 -26.90 -28.19
CA CYS A 239 -8.68 -26.48 -28.07
C CYS A 239 -7.75 -27.37 -28.90
N ARG A 240 -8.26 -28.42 -29.55
CA ARG A 240 -7.44 -29.36 -30.32
C ARG A 240 -6.66 -28.65 -31.43
N PHE A 241 -7.32 -27.74 -32.15
CA PHE A 241 -6.68 -26.94 -33.20
C PHE A 241 -5.54 -26.06 -32.65
N PHE A 242 -5.78 -25.41 -31.51
CA PHE A 242 -4.74 -24.63 -30.83
C PHE A 242 -3.53 -25.51 -30.45
N ILE A 243 -3.76 -26.68 -29.85
CA ILE A 243 -2.68 -27.55 -29.37
C ILE A 243 -1.85 -28.10 -30.53
N LEU A 244 -2.48 -28.48 -31.64
CA LEU A 244 -1.80 -29.04 -32.80
C LEU A 244 -0.95 -28.00 -33.56
N ASN A 245 -1.38 -26.74 -33.55
CA ASN A 245 -0.69 -25.65 -34.25
C ASN A 245 0.17 -24.78 -33.33
N LEU A 246 0.37 -25.21 -32.08
CA LEU A 246 1.18 -24.47 -31.13
C LEU A 246 2.66 -24.53 -31.54
N THR A 247 3.20 -23.39 -31.97
CA THR A 247 4.63 -23.21 -32.22
C THR A 247 5.26 -22.56 -30.99
N ILE A 248 6.40 -23.09 -30.55
CA ILE A 248 7.10 -22.63 -29.35
C ILE A 248 8.44 -22.09 -29.79
N ASN A 249 8.69 -20.81 -29.52
CA ASN A 249 10.01 -20.21 -29.62
C ASN A 249 10.54 -19.96 -28.22
N GLU A 250 11.47 -20.80 -27.75
CA GLU A 250 12.02 -20.70 -26.39
C GLU A 250 12.88 -19.44 -26.19
N GLU A 251 13.38 -18.85 -27.27
CA GLU A 251 14.17 -17.62 -27.25
C GLU A 251 13.30 -16.35 -27.15
N ASP A 252 11.98 -16.47 -27.29
CA ASP A 252 11.07 -15.34 -27.20
C ASP A 252 10.88 -14.88 -25.73
N PRO A 253 11.27 -13.64 -25.38
CA PRO A 253 11.05 -13.11 -24.04
C PRO A 253 9.57 -12.97 -23.64
N ASP A 254 8.63 -12.92 -24.59
CA ASP A 254 7.17 -12.91 -24.36
C ASP A 254 6.48 -14.22 -24.79
N LEU A 255 7.17 -15.36 -24.72
CA LEU A 255 6.64 -16.68 -25.11
C LEU A 255 5.21 -16.91 -24.62
N MET A 256 4.95 -16.72 -23.33
CA MET A 256 3.62 -16.97 -22.77
C MET A 256 2.58 -15.94 -23.24
N GLY A 257 2.96 -14.68 -23.43
CA GLY A 257 2.08 -13.67 -24.01
C GLY A 257 1.57 -14.08 -25.38
N GLN A 258 2.46 -14.62 -26.22
CA GLN A 258 2.10 -15.13 -27.54
C GLN A 258 1.18 -16.34 -27.47
N VAL A 259 1.52 -17.35 -26.65
CA VAL A 259 0.69 -18.55 -26.41
C VAL A 259 -0.74 -18.18 -25.99
N TYR A 260 -0.90 -17.18 -25.12
CA TYR A 260 -2.21 -16.71 -24.68
C TYR A 260 -3.02 -16.05 -25.79
N ARG A 261 -2.37 -15.25 -26.65
CA ARG A 261 -3.01 -14.62 -27.81
C ARG A 261 -3.46 -15.68 -28.81
N ASP A 262 -2.61 -16.65 -29.11
CA ASP A 262 -2.91 -17.72 -30.07
C ASP A 262 -4.05 -18.62 -29.60
N PHE A 263 -4.08 -18.94 -28.30
CA PHE A 263 -5.20 -19.67 -27.70
C PHE A 263 -6.54 -18.94 -27.90
N VAL A 264 -6.58 -17.65 -27.59
CA VAL A 264 -7.80 -16.84 -27.74
C VAL A 264 -8.26 -16.84 -29.19
N THR A 265 -7.34 -16.58 -30.13
CA THR A 265 -7.63 -16.53 -31.57
C THR A 265 -8.16 -17.87 -32.07
N ALA A 266 -7.46 -18.97 -31.78
CA ALA A 266 -7.84 -20.31 -32.23
C ALA A 266 -9.22 -20.74 -31.69
N VAL A 267 -9.50 -20.47 -30.41
CA VAL A 267 -10.78 -20.82 -29.80
C VAL A 267 -11.92 -19.95 -30.34
N ARG A 268 -11.70 -18.66 -30.58
CA ARG A 268 -12.70 -17.77 -31.20
C ARG A 268 -13.01 -18.18 -32.63
N LEU A 269 -12.01 -18.49 -33.44
CA LEU A 269 -12.19 -19.00 -34.79
C LEU A 269 -13.05 -20.27 -34.77
N HIS A 270 -12.70 -21.24 -33.91
CA HIS A 270 -13.51 -22.45 -33.75
C HIS A 270 -14.97 -22.13 -33.35
N GLN A 271 -15.20 -21.16 -32.45
CA GLN A 271 -16.55 -20.74 -32.05
C GLN A 271 -17.34 -20.10 -33.21
N MET A 272 -16.68 -19.36 -34.10
CA MET A 272 -17.32 -18.76 -35.28
C MET A 272 -17.74 -19.81 -36.30
N PHE A 273 -16.90 -20.82 -36.56
CA PHE A 273 -17.18 -21.88 -37.53
C PHE A 273 -18.08 -23.01 -36.99
N SER A 274 -18.37 -23.03 -35.68
CA SER A 274 -19.21 -24.06 -35.03
C SER A 274 -20.65 -23.61 -34.75
N LYS A 275 -21.10 -22.45 -35.26
CA LYS A 275 -22.52 -22.07 -35.15
C LYS A 275 -23.36 -23.00 -36.06
N PRO A 276 -24.41 -23.66 -35.53
CA PRO A 276 -25.29 -24.48 -36.36
C PRO A 276 -26.04 -23.59 -37.36
N ARG A 277 -26.15 -24.06 -38.61
CA ARG A 277 -27.27 -23.70 -39.50
C ARG A 277 -28.54 -24.35 -38.97
#